data_AF-A0AAV1KNA2-F1
#
_entry.id   AF-A0AAV1KNA2-F1
#
_cell.length_a   1.000
_cell.length_b   1.000
_cell.length_c   1.000
_cell.angle_alpha   90.00
_cell.angle_beta   90.00
_cell.angle_gamma   90.00
#
_symmetry.space_group_name_H-M   'P 1'
#
loop_
_entity.id
_entity.type
_entity.pdbx_description
1 polymer ?
#
loop_
_entity_poly.entity_id
_entity_poly.type
_entity_poly.pdbx_seq_one_letter_code
_entity_poly.pdbx_strand_id
1 'polypeptide(L)'
;MQATKLKILFHFFRTPYVTNTKNKISGLIPKACDNSTNLDTVTVDLFTNDLLQQQRTKFQQNNRLFGDNDIKCYSSETESSKTKEYAEMSSEQINNVILDLLARNKDKQISELINTCSGYRKLVSESTLKKLFRTYSITGKTDKVILLQKYCSIVDPNLYKRNGEFMHYLAKAHCYKGNSEKGLSILSHCYKKYVGLRGFYRIIFRELIQDSVLNRSEATLVIFKKYVLEFSNKLEDNYPLICFWYICWSSTWFSDQMLANELLENSEKLQNIVKDKATTFSINILREYNDDAVLRLLQSLLKYKMMSEYVKVLQVLFGYKLRNRDLRGCREIILNCEALGLSLPANQQGQYIRLLIDNKLTDEKPTPMKIVSKDFKLKF
;
A
#
# COMPACT_ATOMS: atom_id res chain seq x y z
N MET A 1 38.18 -6.92 -21.53
CA MET A 1 37.13 -7.54 -22.38
C MET A 1 35.75 -7.68 -21.72
N GLN A 2 35.61 -7.61 -20.39
CA GLN A 2 34.30 -7.74 -19.71
C GLN A 2 33.47 -6.43 -19.63
N ALA A 3 34.11 -5.26 -19.68
CA ALA A 3 33.41 -3.96 -19.63
C ALA A 3 32.58 -3.66 -20.90
N THR A 4 32.95 -4.23 -22.05
CA THR A 4 32.26 -4.03 -23.33
C THR A 4 30.97 -4.85 -23.43
N LYS A 5 30.90 -6.03 -22.79
CA LYS A 5 29.68 -6.85 -22.73
C LYS A 5 28.58 -6.22 -21.87
N LEU A 6 28.94 -5.48 -20.81
CA LEU A 6 27.95 -4.76 -19.98
C LEU A 6 27.30 -3.58 -20.73
N LYS A 7 28.05 -2.87 -21.59
CA LYS A 7 27.52 -1.72 -22.36
C LYS A 7 26.47 -2.14 -23.40
N ILE A 8 26.58 -3.33 -23.97
CA ILE A 8 25.59 -3.87 -24.92
C ILE A 8 24.28 -4.22 -24.17
N LEU A 9 24.37 -4.74 -22.95
CA LEU A 9 23.18 -5.06 -22.14
C LEU A 9 22.32 -3.83 -21.79
N PHE A 10 22.94 -2.67 -21.53
CA PHE A 10 22.22 -1.42 -21.22
C PHE A 10 21.45 -0.84 -22.42
N HIS A 11 21.84 -1.17 -23.65
CA HIS A 11 21.18 -0.64 -24.85
C HIS A 11 19.93 -1.42 -25.25
N PHE A 12 19.79 -2.68 -24.81
CA PHE A 12 18.65 -3.55 -25.16
C PHE A 12 17.37 -3.25 -24.39
N PHE A 13 17.45 -2.62 -23.20
CA PHE A 13 16.27 -2.36 -22.35
C PHE A 13 15.67 -0.96 -22.49
N ARG A 14 16.06 -0.19 -23.52
CA ARG A 14 15.68 1.23 -23.66
C ARG A 14 14.66 1.49 -24.77
N THR A 15 13.64 0.63 -24.89
CA THR A 15 12.45 0.94 -25.71
C THR A 15 11.24 1.15 -24.80
N PRO A 16 10.55 2.30 -24.86
CA PRO A 16 9.34 2.51 -24.09
C PRO A 16 8.20 1.74 -24.78
N TYR A 17 7.63 0.74 -24.11
CA TYR A 17 6.40 0.10 -24.57
C TYR A 17 5.23 0.51 -23.69
N VAL A 18 4.27 1.16 -24.33
CA VAL A 18 2.90 1.34 -23.82
C VAL A 18 2.20 0.00 -24.01
N THR A 19 1.94 -0.73 -22.92
CA THR A 19 1.09 -1.92 -22.96
C THR A 19 -0.26 -1.62 -22.31
N ASN A 20 -1.28 -1.50 -23.14
CA ASN A 20 -2.68 -1.51 -22.74
C ASN A 20 -3.16 -2.97 -22.78
N THR A 21 -3.32 -3.60 -21.61
CA THR A 21 -4.02 -4.89 -21.53
C THR A 21 -4.89 -4.95 -20.27
N LYS A 22 -6.20 -4.81 -20.47
CA LYS A 22 -7.22 -5.34 -19.56
C LYS A 22 -7.57 -6.73 -20.06
N ASN A 23 -7.25 -7.78 -19.32
CA ASN A 23 -7.99 -9.05 -19.37
C ASN A 23 -7.84 -9.78 -18.04
N LYS A 24 -8.98 -9.96 -17.36
CA LYS A 24 -9.13 -10.64 -16.07
C LYS A 24 -9.39 -12.12 -16.35
N ILE A 25 -8.50 -13.01 -15.93
CA ILE A 25 -8.81 -14.44 -15.82
C ILE A 25 -8.38 -14.91 -14.43
N SER A 26 -9.36 -15.23 -13.60
CA SER A 26 -9.18 -15.87 -12.29
C SER A 26 -9.04 -17.38 -12.48
N GLY A 27 -7.98 -17.98 -11.93
CA GLY A 27 -7.79 -19.43 -11.94
C GLY A 27 -6.85 -19.95 -10.85
N LEU A 28 -7.47 -20.64 -9.89
CA LEU A 28 -7.00 -21.68 -8.95
C LEU A 28 -5.50 -22.02 -8.84
N ILE A 29 -5.01 -21.97 -7.60
CA ILE A 29 -3.69 -22.38 -7.12
C ILE A 29 -3.67 -23.90 -6.80
N PRO A 30 -2.64 -24.66 -7.21
CA PRO A 30 -2.29 -25.91 -6.54
C PRO A 30 -1.10 -25.74 -5.58
N LYS A 31 -1.22 -26.41 -4.41
CA LYS A 31 -0.20 -26.57 -3.36
C LYS A 31 0.87 -27.60 -3.74
N ALA A 32 2.13 -27.33 -3.37
CA ALA A 32 3.20 -28.28 -3.03
C ALA A 32 4.42 -27.46 -2.56
N CYS A 33 5.27 -27.80 -1.59
CA CYS A 33 5.33 -28.81 -0.52
C CYS A 33 6.37 -28.24 0.49
N ASP A 34 6.14 -28.48 1.79
CA ASP A 34 6.98 -28.05 2.91
C ASP A 34 8.24 -28.92 3.09
N ASN A 35 9.33 -28.31 3.58
CA ASN A 35 10.06 -28.72 4.80
C ASN A 35 11.38 -27.93 4.95
N SER A 36 11.46 -27.02 5.92
CA SER A 36 12.47 -27.02 7.00
C SER A 36 12.26 -25.84 7.96
N THR A 37 12.58 -26.10 9.22
CA THR A 37 12.17 -25.44 10.45
C THR A 37 12.98 -24.21 10.86
N ASN A 38 12.28 -23.27 11.49
CA ASN A 38 12.70 -22.28 12.50
C ASN A 38 13.82 -21.28 12.15
N LEU A 39 13.41 -20.09 11.69
CA LEU A 39 13.92 -18.79 12.18
C LEU A 39 13.01 -17.66 11.68
N ASP A 40 12.55 -16.80 12.60
CA ASP A 40 11.81 -15.53 12.43
C ASP A 40 11.62 -15.01 11.00
N THR A 41 10.72 -15.65 10.26
CA THR A 41 10.25 -15.13 8.98
C THR A 41 9.32 -13.96 9.25
N VAL A 42 9.83 -12.75 9.05
CA VAL A 42 9.03 -11.58 8.68
C VAL A 42 8.29 -11.95 7.38
N THR A 43 7.14 -12.61 7.55
CA THR A 43 6.10 -12.73 6.55
C THR A 43 5.66 -11.30 6.28
N VAL A 44 6.15 -10.74 5.18
CA VAL A 44 5.64 -9.48 4.64
C VAL A 44 4.15 -9.73 4.38
N ASP A 45 3.32 -9.22 5.29
CA ASP A 45 1.89 -9.46 5.41
C ASP A 45 1.14 -9.27 4.08
N LEU A 46 0.98 -10.36 3.34
CA LEU A 46 0.04 -10.51 2.24
C LEU A 46 -1.42 -10.34 2.71
N PHE A 47 -1.70 -10.52 4.00
CA PHE A 47 -3.03 -10.33 4.58
C PHE A 47 -3.41 -8.85 4.78
N THR A 48 -2.42 -7.95 4.88
CA THR A 48 -2.66 -6.54 5.20
C THR A 48 -2.88 -5.69 3.94
N ASN A 49 -2.32 -6.07 2.79
CA ASN A 49 -2.54 -5.35 1.53
C ASN A 49 -3.97 -5.52 1.00
N ASP A 50 -4.56 -6.72 1.12
CA ASP A 50 -5.97 -6.96 0.79
C ASP A 50 -6.91 -6.22 1.75
N LEU A 51 -6.57 -6.15 3.04
CA LEU A 51 -7.34 -5.39 4.03
C LEU A 51 -7.34 -3.87 3.73
N LEU A 52 -6.20 -3.34 3.26
CA LEU A 52 -6.04 -1.92 2.93
C LEU A 52 -6.72 -1.55 1.59
N GLN A 53 -6.69 -2.43 0.58
CA GLN A 53 -7.45 -2.24 -0.65
C GLN A 53 -8.97 -2.35 -0.40
N GLN A 54 -9.42 -3.30 0.44
CA GLN A 54 -10.83 -3.40 0.85
C GLN A 54 -11.29 -2.19 1.67
N GLN A 55 -10.42 -1.59 2.49
CA GLN A 55 -10.77 -0.34 3.16
C GLN A 55 -10.91 0.83 2.18
N ARG A 56 -10.11 0.92 1.11
CA ARG A 56 -10.25 2.00 0.12
C ARG A 56 -11.51 1.86 -0.74
N THR A 57 -11.89 0.65 -1.14
CA THR A 57 -13.12 0.42 -1.94
C THR A 57 -14.41 0.60 -1.13
N LYS A 58 -14.43 0.21 0.16
CA LYS A 58 -15.56 0.50 1.07
C LYS A 58 -15.81 2.00 1.27
N PHE A 59 -14.77 2.83 1.20
CA PHE A 59 -14.90 4.29 1.33
C PHE A 59 -15.53 4.97 0.11
N GLN A 60 -15.42 4.40 -1.09
CA GLN A 60 -16.10 4.93 -2.28
C GLN A 60 -17.58 4.49 -2.36
N GLN A 61 -17.92 3.34 -1.79
CA GLN A 61 -19.29 2.81 -1.81
C GLN A 61 -20.17 3.29 -0.64
N ASN A 62 -19.60 3.62 0.52
CA ASN A 62 -20.37 4.09 1.68
C ASN A 62 -20.89 5.54 1.59
N ASN A 63 -20.56 6.28 0.53
CA ASN A 63 -21.11 7.62 0.29
C ASN A 63 -22.47 7.61 -0.45
N ARG A 64 -23.08 6.44 -0.71
CA ARG A 64 -24.33 6.34 -1.49
C ARG A 64 -25.48 5.59 -0.81
N LEU A 65 -25.39 5.25 0.47
CA LEU A 65 -26.42 4.44 1.13
C LEU A 65 -26.76 4.98 2.53
N PHE A 66 -27.48 6.10 2.60
CA PHE A 66 -28.47 6.32 3.66
C PHE A 66 -29.62 7.12 3.05
N GLY A 67 -30.75 6.42 2.90
CA GLY A 67 -32.02 6.99 2.47
C GLY A 67 -32.66 7.81 3.57
N ASP A 68 -33.53 8.70 3.12
CA ASP A 68 -34.40 9.56 3.90
C ASP A 68 -35.09 8.79 5.02
N ASN A 69 -34.77 9.15 6.27
CA ASN A 69 -35.68 9.00 7.39
C ASN A 69 -35.57 10.27 8.24
N ASP A 70 -36.70 10.96 8.34
CA ASP A 70 -36.88 12.26 8.95
C ASP A 70 -36.32 12.34 10.39
N ILE A 71 -35.17 13.01 10.54
CA ILE A 71 -34.73 13.56 11.81
C ILE A 71 -35.00 15.06 11.74
N LYS A 72 -36.00 15.50 12.52
CA LYS A 72 -36.44 16.90 12.66
C LYS A 72 -35.24 17.84 12.70
N CYS A 73 -35.20 18.76 11.72
CA CYS A 73 -34.27 19.88 11.68
C CYS A 73 -34.43 20.75 12.93
N TYR A 74 -33.42 20.70 13.82
CA TYR A 74 -33.27 21.69 14.89
C TYR A 74 -32.66 22.97 14.29
N SER A 75 -33.52 23.90 13.91
CA SER A 75 -33.17 25.27 13.53
C SER A 75 -33.11 26.19 14.76
N SER A 76 -32.04 26.99 14.82
CA SER A 76 -31.94 28.29 15.50
C SER A 76 -32.54 28.43 16.91
N GLU A 77 -31.86 27.86 17.90
CA GLU A 77 -31.96 28.33 19.29
C GLU A 77 -30.57 28.75 19.81
N THR A 78 -30.61 29.73 20.72
CA THR A 78 -29.49 30.42 21.36
C THR A 78 -28.48 29.46 22.01
N GLU A 79 -27.19 29.82 21.97
CA GLU A 79 -26.07 28.93 22.40
C GLU A 79 -26.17 28.43 23.87
N SER A 80 -26.93 29.14 24.72
CA SER A 80 -27.11 28.79 26.13
C SER A 80 -28.16 27.70 26.39
N SER A 81 -29.13 27.48 25.50
CA SER A 81 -30.13 26.40 25.66
C SER A 81 -29.55 25.04 25.23
N LYS A 82 -28.79 25.01 24.12
CA LYS A 82 -28.16 23.79 23.58
C LYS A 82 -27.14 23.14 24.52
N THR A 83 -26.39 23.94 25.27
CA THR A 83 -25.37 23.43 26.21
C THR A 83 -25.97 22.68 27.40
N LYS A 84 -27.17 23.08 27.86
CA LYS A 84 -27.94 22.32 28.86
C LYS A 84 -28.55 21.04 28.27
N GLU A 85 -29.06 21.11 27.05
CA GLU A 85 -29.65 19.96 26.36
C GLU A 85 -28.63 18.83 26.15
N TYR A 86 -27.40 19.14 25.73
CA TYR A 86 -26.33 18.15 25.61
C TYR A 86 -25.91 17.51 26.94
N ALA A 87 -26.08 18.22 28.06
CA ALA A 87 -25.78 17.72 29.40
C ALA A 87 -26.79 16.66 29.88
N GLU A 88 -27.95 16.54 29.25
CA GLU A 88 -28.99 15.56 29.60
C GLU A 88 -29.05 14.36 28.63
N MET A 89 -28.48 14.49 27.42
CA MET A 89 -28.48 13.41 26.43
C MET A 89 -27.78 12.12 26.87
N SER A 90 -28.33 10.97 26.48
CA SER A 90 -27.64 9.67 26.60
C SER A 90 -26.42 9.57 25.68
N SER A 91 -25.50 8.65 25.99
CA SER A 91 -24.33 8.39 25.14
C SER A 91 -24.69 8.03 23.69
N GLU A 92 -25.78 7.28 23.47
CA GLU A 92 -26.23 6.90 22.12
C GLU A 92 -26.69 8.12 21.31
N GLN A 93 -27.49 8.99 21.93
CA GLN A 93 -27.94 10.23 21.29
C GLN A 93 -26.75 11.14 20.93
N ILE A 94 -25.77 11.26 21.84
CA ILE A 94 -24.55 12.03 21.57
C ILE A 94 -23.79 11.46 20.37
N ASN A 95 -23.64 10.13 20.29
CA ASN A 95 -22.99 9.49 19.14
C ASN A 95 -23.73 9.80 17.82
N ASN A 96 -25.06 9.69 17.80
CA ASN A 96 -25.86 9.96 16.61
C ASN A 96 -25.76 11.43 16.16
N VAL A 97 -25.83 12.38 17.12
CA VAL A 97 -25.64 13.80 16.83
C VAL A 97 -24.25 14.08 16.27
N ILE A 98 -23.19 13.53 16.87
CA ILE A 98 -21.82 13.67 16.37
C ILE A 98 -21.71 13.17 14.93
N LEU A 99 -22.30 12.01 14.62
CA LEU A 99 -22.23 11.41 13.29
C LEU A 99 -22.98 12.23 12.24
N ASP A 100 -24.17 12.76 12.57
CA ASP A 100 -24.92 13.67 11.69
C ASP A 100 -24.16 14.99 11.46
N LEU A 101 -23.63 15.59 12.53
CA LEU A 101 -22.82 16.80 12.42
C LEU A 101 -21.56 16.59 11.59
N LEU A 102 -20.92 15.42 11.72
CA LEU A 102 -19.75 15.03 10.93
C LEU A 102 -20.11 14.88 9.45
N ALA A 103 -21.25 14.27 9.13
CA ALA A 103 -21.75 14.16 7.76
C ALA A 103 -22.04 15.54 7.14
N ARG A 104 -22.52 16.49 7.95
CA ARG A 104 -22.79 17.88 7.54
C ARG A 104 -21.56 18.80 7.62
N ASN A 105 -20.38 18.29 7.95
CA ASN A 105 -19.12 19.04 8.12
C ASN A 105 -19.21 20.21 9.14
N LYS A 106 -20.05 20.09 10.17
CA LYS A 106 -20.27 21.14 11.19
C LYS A 106 -19.25 21.08 12.33
N ASP A 107 -17.97 21.26 12.02
CA ASP A 107 -16.86 21.07 12.96
C ASP A 107 -16.90 21.94 14.23
N LYS A 108 -17.44 23.16 14.13
CA LYS A 108 -17.57 24.06 15.29
C LYS A 108 -18.50 23.45 16.34
N GLN A 109 -19.68 23.00 15.90
CA GLN A 109 -20.69 22.35 16.74
C GLN A 109 -20.16 21.04 17.33
N ILE A 110 -19.41 20.25 16.55
CA ILE A 110 -18.74 19.05 17.07
C ILE A 110 -17.76 19.42 18.20
N SER A 111 -17.02 20.51 18.06
CA SER A 111 -16.05 20.92 19.07
C SER A 111 -16.70 21.40 20.35
N GLU A 112 -17.78 22.18 20.23
CA GLU A 112 -18.62 22.60 21.36
C GLU A 112 -19.22 21.40 22.09
N LEU A 113 -19.75 20.43 21.34
CA LEU A 113 -20.31 19.20 21.89
C LEU A 113 -19.24 18.36 22.61
N ILE A 114 -18.06 18.18 22.02
CA ILE A 114 -16.94 17.46 22.66
C ILE A 114 -16.46 18.15 23.93
N ASN A 115 -16.36 19.49 23.94
CA ASN A 115 -16.01 20.25 25.14
C ASN A 115 -17.06 20.08 26.25
N THR A 116 -18.33 20.13 25.88
CA THR A 116 -19.46 19.90 26.80
C THR A 116 -19.38 18.48 27.37
N CYS A 117 -19.16 17.47 26.52
CA CYS A 117 -18.97 16.09 26.97
C CYS A 117 -17.75 15.94 27.89
N SER A 118 -16.66 16.67 27.63
CA SER A 118 -15.49 16.69 28.50
C SER A 118 -15.79 17.27 29.87
N GLY A 119 -16.57 18.35 29.94
CA GLY A 119 -16.96 19.02 31.19
C GLY A 119 -17.84 18.13 32.08
N TYR A 120 -18.80 17.44 31.47
CA TYR A 120 -19.71 16.52 32.17
C TYR A 120 -19.22 15.07 32.24
N ARG A 121 -17.98 14.79 31.78
CA ARG A 121 -17.38 13.44 31.68
C ARG A 121 -18.27 12.40 30.99
N LYS A 122 -18.99 12.83 29.94
CA LYS A 122 -19.84 11.93 29.16
C LYS A 122 -19.01 11.11 28.18
N LEU A 123 -19.26 9.81 28.16
CA LEU A 123 -18.58 8.85 27.29
C LEU A 123 -19.19 8.87 25.88
N VAL A 124 -18.35 9.19 24.90
CA VAL A 124 -18.58 8.98 23.47
C VAL A 124 -18.05 7.58 23.14
N SER A 125 -18.76 6.84 22.28
CA SER A 125 -18.35 5.48 21.93
C SER A 125 -16.99 5.47 21.22
N GLU A 126 -16.22 4.41 21.43
CA GLU A 126 -14.89 4.25 20.82
C GLU A 126 -14.96 4.25 19.28
N SER A 127 -16.04 3.70 18.70
CA SER A 127 -16.26 3.68 17.25
C SER A 127 -16.44 5.10 16.69
N THR A 128 -17.25 5.94 17.34
CA THR A 128 -17.44 7.35 16.95
C THR A 128 -16.15 8.15 17.12
N LEU A 129 -15.42 7.97 18.23
CA LEU A 129 -14.12 8.63 18.44
C LEU A 129 -13.11 8.25 17.36
N LYS A 130 -12.96 6.96 17.05
CA LYS A 130 -12.09 6.48 15.97
C LYS A 130 -12.47 7.09 14.62
N LYS A 131 -13.77 7.23 14.33
CA LYS A 131 -14.25 7.87 13.09
C LYS A 131 -13.86 9.35 13.06
N LEU A 132 -14.05 10.09 14.15
CA LEU A 132 -13.64 11.49 14.26
C LEU A 132 -12.13 11.66 14.08
N PHE A 133 -11.32 10.89 14.80
CA PHE A 133 -9.86 10.90 14.68
C PHE A 133 -9.40 10.62 13.25
N ARG A 134 -10.00 9.60 12.60
CA ARG A 134 -9.69 9.27 11.20
C ARG A 134 -10.05 10.42 10.25
N THR A 135 -11.24 11.01 10.38
CA THR A 135 -11.67 12.12 9.52
C THR A 135 -10.78 13.34 9.71
N TYR A 136 -10.48 13.73 10.95
CA TYR A 136 -9.67 14.92 11.23
C TYR A 136 -8.19 14.75 10.91
N SER A 137 -7.64 13.54 11.04
CA SER A 137 -6.26 13.27 10.62
C SER A 137 -6.10 13.32 9.09
N ILE A 138 -7.01 12.74 8.32
CA ILE A 138 -6.94 12.75 6.85
C ILE A 138 -7.20 14.15 6.28
N THR A 139 -8.07 14.94 6.93
CA THR A 139 -8.34 16.34 6.52
C THR A 139 -7.30 17.34 7.03
N GLY A 140 -6.25 16.90 7.72
CA GLY A 140 -5.17 17.76 8.21
C GLY A 140 -5.57 18.72 9.35
N LYS A 141 -6.69 18.46 10.05
CA LYS A 141 -7.23 19.31 11.12
C LYS A 141 -6.56 19.02 12.47
N THR A 142 -5.31 19.45 12.61
CA THR A 142 -4.47 19.24 13.81
C THR A 142 -5.15 19.64 15.12
N ASP A 143 -5.81 20.80 15.12
CA ASP A 143 -6.36 21.38 16.35
C ASP A 143 -7.55 20.55 16.88
N LYS A 144 -8.31 19.94 15.97
CA LYS A 144 -9.41 19.03 16.31
C LYS A 144 -8.90 17.69 16.83
N VAL A 145 -7.80 17.18 16.28
CA VAL A 145 -7.15 15.98 16.82
C VAL A 145 -6.66 16.23 18.25
N ILE A 146 -6.04 17.39 18.52
CA ILE A 146 -5.60 17.78 19.87
C ILE A 146 -6.80 17.91 20.82
N LEU A 147 -7.91 18.48 20.36
CA LEU A 147 -9.15 18.54 21.15
C LEU A 147 -9.63 17.16 21.58
N LEU A 148 -9.66 16.20 20.65
CA LEU A 148 -10.06 14.82 20.93
C LEU A 148 -9.08 14.10 21.86
N GLN A 149 -7.78 14.35 21.73
CA GLN A 149 -6.77 13.83 22.67
C GLN A 149 -7.03 14.33 24.09
N LYS A 150 -7.29 15.63 24.26
CA LYS A 150 -7.63 16.23 25.56
C LYS A 150 -8.90 15.62 26.15
N TYR A 151 -9.95 15.49 25.32
CA TYR A 151 -11.19 14.83 25.72
C TYR A 151 -10.93 13.41 26.23
N CYS A 152 -10.19 12.59 25.47
CA CYS A 152 -9.87 11.22 25.87
C CYS A 152 -9.05 11.18 27.17
N SER A 153 -8.08 12.09 27.36
CA SER A 153 -7.29 12.13 28.58
C SER A 153 -8.09 12.46 29.84
N ILE A 154 -9.23 13.16 29.70
CA ILE A 154 -10.11 13.54 30.81
C ILE A 154 -11.15 12.46 31.09
N VAL A 155 -11.82 11.98 30.03
CA VAL A 155 -12.99 11.12 30.16
C VAL A 155 -12.62 9.63 30.22
N ASP A 156 -11.61 9.20 29.46
CA ASP A 156 -11.12 7.81 29.47
C ASP A 156 -9.58 7.76 29.39
N PRO A 157 -8.89 8.00 30.53
CA PRO A 157 -7.43 7.97 30.60
C PRO A 157 -6.82 6.61 30.21
N ASN A 158 -7.56 5.52 30.41
CA ASN A 158 -7.10 4.16 30.10
C ASN A 158 -7.05 3.94 28.59
N LEU A 159 -8.13 4.30 27.87
CA LEU A 159 -8.17 4.29 26.42
C LEU A 159 -7.09 5.20 25.82
N TYR A 160 -6.90 6.39 26.39
CA TYR A 160 -5.89 7.35 25.97
C TYR A 160 -4.46 6.76 26.05
N LYS A 161 -4.09 6.15 27.18
CA LYS A 161 -2.78 5.51 27.37
C LYS A 161 -2.59 4.29 26.49
N ARG A 162 -3.60 3.41 26.40
CA ARG A 162 -3.53 2.17 25.58
C ARG A 162 -3.25 2.44 24.10
N ASN A 163 -3.71 3.59 23.58
CA ASN A 163 -3.53 3.97 22.19
C ASN A 163 -2.31 4.89 21.94
N GLY A 164 -1.37 4.98 22.88
CA GLY A 164 -0.17 5.81 22.74
C GLY A 164 -0.54 7.29 22.59
N GLU A 165 -1.46 7.76 23.43
CA GLU A 165 -1.97 9.14 23.45
C GLU A 165 -2.62 9.57 22.12
N PHE A 166 -2.97 8.62 21.25
CA PHE A 166 -3.48 8.86 19.88
C PHE A 166 -2.54 9.71 18.99
N MET A 167 -1.25 9.76 19.32
CA MET A 167 -0.28 10.62 18.62
C MET A 167 -0.09 10.27 17.14
N HIS A 168 -0.41 9.03 16.74
CA HIS A 168 -0.38 8.62 15.33
C HIS A 168 -1.39 9.40 14.47
N TYR A 169 -2.56 9.75 15.01
CA TYR A 169 -3.52 10.59 14.30
C TYR A 169 -3.03 12.02 14.16
N LEU A 170 -2.32 12.55 15.17
CA LEU A 170 -1.74 13.88 15.14
C LEU A 170 -0.57 13.94 14.13
N ALA A 171 0.30 12.94 14.14
CA ALA A 171 1.37 12.79 13.15
C ALA A 171 0.81 12.78 11.73
N LYS A 172 -0.23 11.96 11.49
CA LYS A 172 -0.94 11.88 10.21
C LYS A 172 -1.55 13.23 9.81
N ALA A 173 -2.22 13.93 10.74
CA ALA A 173 -2.76 15.27 10.49
C ALA A 173 -1.69 16.27 10.04
N HIS A 174 -0.51 16.25 10.67
CA HIS A 174 0.61 17.10 10.28
C HIS A 174 1.13 16.79 8.87
N CYS A 175 1.31 15.51 8.53
CA CYS A 175 1.70 15.09 7.18
C CYS A 175 0.69 15.54 6.13
N TYR A 176 -0.61 15.33 6.37
CA TYR A 176 -1.68 15.71 5.43
C TYR A 176 -1.88 17.23 5.32
N LYS A 177 -1.50 18.00 6.35
CA LYS A 177 -1.44 19.47 6.29
C LYS A 177 -0.21 19.97 5.51
N GLY A 178 0.68 19.09 5.04
CA GLY A 178 1.90 19.41 4.32
C GLY A 178 3.14 19.62 5.21
N ASN A 179 3.02 19.42 6.52
CA ASN A 179 4.15 19.51 7.45
C ASN A 179 4.68 18.11 7.81
N SER A 180 5.24 17.44 6.80
CA SER A 180 5.74 16.07 6.92
C SER A 180 6.90 15.94 7.92
N GLU A 181 7.78 16.94 8.03
CA GLU A 181 8.87 16.95 9.02
C GLU A 181 8.32 16.87 10.45
N LYS A 182 7.32 17.70 10.78
CA LYS A 182 6.68 17.67 12.11
C LYS A 182 5.89 16.37 12.34
N GLY A 183 5.19 15.88 11.32
CA GLY A 183 4.46 14.61 11.44
C GLY A 183 5.40 13.43 11.73
N LEU A 184 6.51 13.34 11.00
CA LEU A 184 7.50 12.27 11.15
C LEU A 184 8.33 12.40 12.42
N SER A 185 8.62 13.63 12.89
CA SER A 185 9.28 13.82 14.18
C SER A 185 8.41 13.33 15.35
N ILE A 186 7.09 13.60 15.31
CA ILE A 186 6.12 13.04 16.27
C ILE A 186 6.12 11.51 16.21
N LEU A 187 6.07 10.95 15.00
CA LEU A 187 6.04 9.50 14.82
C LEU A 187 7.33 8.83 15.33
N SER A 188 8.49 9.42 15.05
CA SER A 188 9.80 8.99 15.56
C SER A 188 9.87 9.05 17.08
N HIS A 189 9.41 10.14 17.69
CA HIS A 189 9.33 10.26 19.14
C HIS A 189 8.44 9.17 19.76
N CYS A 190 7.24 8.96 19.20
CA CYS A 190 6.30 7.97 19.68
C CYS A 190 6.84 6.54 19.54
N TYR A 191 7.53 6.25 18.44
CA TYR A 191 8.16 4.96 18.21
C TYR A 191 9.24 4.66 19.28
N LYS A 192 9.99 5.68 19.71
CA LYS A 192 10.99 5.59 20.78
C LYS A 192 10.33 5.45 22.17
N LYS A 193 9.28 6.25 22.44
CA LYS A 193 8.55 6.29 23.73
C LYS A 193 7.73 5.01 24.00
N TYR A 194 7.05 4.47 22.99
CA TYR A 194 6.10 3.37 23.13
C TYR A 194 6.59 2.08 22.46
N VAL A 195 7.53 1.40 23.11
CA VAL A 195 8.14 0.16 22.59
C VAL A 195 7.10 -0.91 22.23
N GLY A 196 6.08 -1.10 23.10
CA GLY A 196 5.00 -2.08 22.87
C GLY A 196 4.10 -1.78 21.66
N LEU A 197 4.14 -0.54 21.13
CA LEU A 197 3.33 -0.13 19.97
C LEU A 197 4.16 0.00 18.68
N ARG A 198 5.43 -0.42 18.68
CA ARG A 198 6.30 -0.30 17.49
C ARG A 198 5.72 -0.98 16.25
N GLY A 199 5.13 -2.17 16.39
CA GLY A 199 4.46 -2.86 15.28
C GLY A 199 3.32 -2.03 14.68
N PHE A 200 2.53 -1.38 15.53
CA PHE A 200 1.48 -0.47 15.09
C PHE A 200 2.04 0.77 14.37
N TYR A 201 3.08 1.41 14.91
CA TYR A 201 3.70 2.57 14.25
C TYR A 201 4.38 2.23 12.93
N ARG A 202 4.92 1.01 12.76
CA ARG A 202 5.44 0.53 11.47
C ARG A 202 4.36 0.53 10.39
N ILE A 203 3.14 0.10 10.73
CA ILE A 203 1.99 0.12 9.81
C ILE A 203 1.65 1.55 9.40
N ILE A 204 1.59 2.48 10.37
CA ILE A 204 1.32 3.90 10.11
C ILE A 204 2.42 4.52 9.23
N PHE A 205 3.69 4.22 9.51
CA PHE A 205 4.81 4.72 8.73
C PHE A 205 4.70 4.26 7.25
N ARG A 206 4.38 2.99 7.04
CA ARG A 206 4.15 2.43 5.69
C ARG A 206 2.99 3.12 4.97
N GLU A 207 1.88 3.37 5.66
CA GLU A 207 0.73 4.07 5.09
C GLU A 207 1.12 5.49 4.62
N LEU A 208 1.85 6.24 5.45
CA LEU A 208 2.27 7.60 5.11
C LEU A 208 3.27 7.64 3.95
N ILE A 209 4.19 6.66 3.86
CA ILE A 209 5.06 6.51 2.68
C ILE A 209 4.21 6.31 1.43
N GLN A 210 3.29 5.35 1.47
CA GLN A 210 2.48 4.98 0.31
C GLN A 210 1.67 6.19 -0.18
N ASP A 211 1.05 6.93 0.74
CA ASP A 211 0.31 8.14 0.39
C ASP A 211 1.22 9.22 -0.19
N SER A 212 2.45 9.37 0.31
CA SER A 212 3.41 10.36 -0.20
C SER A 212 3.86 10.06 -1.63
N VAL A 213 4.12 8.79 -1.94
CA VAL A 213 4.47 8.32 -3.29
C VAL A 213 3.29 8.50 -4.24
N LEU A 214 2.07 8.10 -3.82
CA LEU A 214 0.87 8.27 -4.64
C LEU A 214 0.53 9.74 -4.92
N ASN A 215 0.74 10.62 -3.94
CA ASN A 215 0.52 12.07 -4.08
C ASN A 215 1.70 12.79 -4.77
N ARG A 216 2.77 12.08 -5.14
CA ARG A 216 3.93 12.60 -5.88
C ARG A 216 4.60 13.81 -5.23
N SER A 217 4.67 13.81 -3.91
CA SER A 217 5.29 14.92 -3.17
C SER A 217 6.80 14.68 -3.02
N GLU A 218 7.60 15.11 -4.01
CA GLU A 218 9.06 14.88 -4.01
C GLU A 218 9.74 15.47 -2.76
N ALA A 219 9.38 16.69 -2.36
CA ALA A 219 9.89 17.31 -1.14
C ALA A 219 9.57 16.47 0.12
N THR A 220 8.39 15.85 0.16
CA THR A 220 8.01 14.94 1.25
C THR A 220 8.85 13.66 1.20
N LEU A 221 9.11 13.09 0.02
CA LEU A 221 9.95 11.89 -0.12
C LEU A 221 11.39 12.11 0.35
N VAL A 222 11.97 13.30 0.13
CA VAL A 222 13.28 13.67 0.68
C VAL A 222 13.26 13.64 2.21
N ILE A 223 12.20 14.16 2.83
CA ILE A 223 12.01 14.09 4.28
C ILE A 223 11.87 12.62 4.72
N PHE A 224 11.05 11.80 4.05
CA PHE A 224 10.92 10.38 4.39
C PHE A 224 12.24 9.65 4.32
N LYS A 225 13.05 9.88 3.28
CA LYS A 225 14.40 9.31 3.14
C LYS A 225 15.26 9.58 4.37
N LYS A 226 15.30 10.83 4.85
CA LYS A 226 16.01 11.20 6.07
C LYS A 226 15.56 10.36 7.27
N TYR A 227 14.24 10.25 7.49
CA TYR A 227 13.72 9.50 8.63
C TYR A 227 13.96 7.99 8.50
N VAL A 228 13.73 7.37 7.34
CA VAL A 228 13.94 5.91 7.23
C VAL A 228 15.40 5.50 7.41
N LEU A 229 16.34 6.36 6.99
CA LEU A 229 17.76 6.16 7.25
C LEU A 229 18.07 6.37 8.74
N GLU A 230 17.45 7.35 9.41
CA GLU A 230 17.59 7.51 10.86
C GLU A 230 17.12 6.25 11.61
N PHE A 231 15.95 5.71 11.25
CA PHE A 231 15.42 4.49 11.86
C PHE A 231 16.34 3.29 11.64
N SER A 232 16.83 3.10 10.42
CA SER A 232 17.74 2.01 10.08
C SER A 232 19.08 2.11 10.81
N ASN A 233 19.67 3.32 10.86
CA ASN A 233 21.03 3.52 11.34
C ASN A 233 21.11 3.74 12.86
N LYS A 234 20.14 4.43 13.46
CA LYS A 234 20.15 4.76 14.89
C LYS A 234 19.30 3.85 15.76
N LEU A 235 18.21 3.31 15.21
CA LEU A 235 17.27 2.45 15.95
C LEU A 235 17.39 0.99 15.55
N GLU A 236 18.30 0.68 14.62
CA GLU A 236 18.54 -0.65 14.05
C GLU A 236 17.28 -1.31 13.45
N ASP A 237 16.22 -0.54 13.23
CA ASP A 237 14.98 -1.01 12.62
C ASP A 237 14.97 -0.72 11.12
N ASN A 238 15.20 -1.76 10.32
CA ASN A 238 15.25 -1.65 8.87
C ASN A 238 13.87 -1.63 8.23
N TYR A 239 12.80 -1.93 8.98
CA TYR A 239 11.46 -2.07 8.40
C TYR A 239 11.02 -0.82 7.60
N PRO A 240 11.13 0.41 8.13
CA PRO A 240 10.75 1.61 7.38
C PRO A 240 11.58 1.81 6.10
N LEU A 241 12.87 1.49 6.14
CA LEU A 241 13.77 1.58 4.98
C LEU A 241 13.36 0.60 3.88
N ILE A 242 13.08 -0.66 4.24
CA ILE A 242 12.62 -1.69 3.29
C ILE A 242 11.30 -1.28 2.66
N CYS A 243 10.33 -0.81 3.46
CA CYS A 243 9.04 -0.36 2.96
C CYS A 243 9.19 0.82 2.00
N PHE A 244 10.02 1.80 2.35
CA PHE A 244 10.27 2.96 1.50
C PHE A 244 10.90 2.58 0.18
N TRP A 245 11.96 1.78 0.22
CA TRP A 245 12.60 1.27 -0.99
C TRP A 245 11.62 0.47 -1.87
N TYR A 246 10.85 -0.46 -1.28
CA TYR A 246 9.92 -1.31 -2.03
C TYR A 246 8.85 -0.49 -2.74
N ILE A 247 8.25 0.49 -2.07
CA ILE A 247 7.21 1.35 -2.66
C ILE A 247 7.81 2.22 -3.77
N CYS A 248 9.01 2.77 -3.59
CA CYS A 248 9.67 3.56 -4.63
C CYS A 248 10.12 2.70 -5.83
N TRP A 249 10.66 1.50 -5.60
CA TRP A 249 11.10 0.58 -6.65
C TRP A 249 9.94 0.07 -7.52
N SER A 250 8.82 -0.26 -6.87
CA SER A 250 7.60 -0.73 -7.54
C SER A 250 6.82 0.39 -8.25
N SER A 251 7.13 1.67 -7.96
CA SER A 251 6.50 2.81 -8.61
C SER A 251 6.73 2.82 -10.13
N THR A 252 5.74 3.31 -10.86
CA THR A 252 5.84 3.58 -12.31
C THR A 252 6.54 4.91 -12.60
N TRP A 253 6.80 5.73 -11.58
CA TRP A 253 7.40 7.05 -11.73
C TRP A 253 8.93 6.99 -11.70
N PHE A 254 9.55 7.70 -12.64
CA PHE A 254 11.00 7.70 -12.78
C PHE A 254 11.71 8.32 -11.56
N SER A 255 11.20 9.41 -10.99
CA SER A 255 11.82 10.04 -9.81
C SER A 255 11.82 9.13 -8.58
N ASP A 256 10.74 8.39 -8.35
CA ASP A 256 10.67 7.36 -7.29
C ASP A 256 11.67 6.22 -7.55
N GLN A 257 11.75 5.74 -8.79
CA GLN A 257 12.70 4.68 -9.17
C GLN A 257 14.15 5.13 -8.98
N MET A 258 14.48 6.38 -9.32
CA MET A 258 15.79 6.97 -9.06
C MET A 258 16.11 7.03 -7.58
N LEU A 259 15.14 7.40 -6.74
CA LEU A 259 15.29 7.40 -5.29
C LEU A 259 15.53 5.99 -4.75
N ALA A 260 14.81 4.98 -5.25
CA ALA A 260 15.02 3.58 -4.86
C ALA A 260 16.42 3.08 -5.23
N ASN A 261 16.91 3.43 -6.42
CA ASN A 261 18.26 3.10 -6.87
C ASN A 261 19.32 3.78 -5.99
N GLU A 262 19.13 5.06 -5.67
CA GLU A 262 20.03 5.82 -4.80
C GLU A 262 20.09 5.21 -3.38
N LEU A 263 18.96 4.77 -2.83
CA LEU A 263 18.92 4.08 -1.53
C LEU A 263 19.69 2.77 -1.56
N LEU A 264 19.53 1.99 -2.62
CA LEU A 264 20.21 0.71 -2.77
C LEU A 264 21.73 0.91 -2.93
N GLU A 265 22.14 1.95 -3.65
CA GLU A 265 23.55 2.29 -3.84
C GLU A 265 24.24 2.73 -2.54
N ASN A 266 23.54 3.47 -1.69
CA ASN A 266 24.11 4.03 -0.46
C ASN A 266 23.90 3.17 0.80
N SER A 267 23.27 2.01 0.69
CA SER A 267 22.98 1.16 1.85
C SER A 267 23.30 -0.31 1.59
N GLU A 268 24.46 -0.75 2.06
CA GLU A 268 24.86 -2.17 2.02
C GLU A 268 23.86 -3.05 2.79
N LYS A 269 23.33 -2.54 3.90
CA LYS A 269 22.29 -3.23 4.69
C LYS A 269 21.05 -3.50 3.83
N LEU A 270 20.61 -2.52 3.06
CA LEU A 270 19.49 -2.67 2.13
C LEU A 270 19.84 -3.63 0.99
N GLN A 271 21.07 -3.59 0.45
CA GLN A 271 21.52 -4.55 -0.56
C GLN A 271 21.40 -5.99 -0.08
N ASN A 272 21.85 -6.29 1.14
CA ASN A 272 21.75 -7.61 1.74
C ASN A 272 20.28 -8.05 1.91
N ILE A 273 19.42 -7.15 2.39
CA ILE A 273 17.99 -7.47 2.54
C ILE A 273 17.34 -7.73 1.17
N VAL A 274 17.64 -6.90 0.17
CA VAL A 274 17.12 -7.06 -1.20
C VAL A 274 17.60 -8.36 -1.80
N LYS A 275 18.87 -8.73 -1.60
CA LYS A 275 19.44 -10.01 -2.00
C LYS A 275 18.62 -11.17 -1.42
N ASP A 276 18.42 -11.19 -0.11
CA ASP A 276 17.72 -12.27 0.59
C ASP A 276 16.24 -12.38 0.21
N LYS A 277 15.59 -11.25 -0.14
CA LYS A 277 14.14 -11.17 -0.41
C LYS A 277 13.79 -10.99 -1.89
N ALA A 278 14.76 -10.97 -2.81
CA ALA A 278 14.58 -10.66 -4.22
C ALA A 278 13.47 -11.51 -4.89
N THR A 279 13.46 -12.81 -4.62
CA THR A 279 12.46 -13.74 -5.14
C THR A 279 11.06 -13.42 -4.61
N THR A 280 10.93 -13.14 -3.31
CA THR A 280 9.65 -12.77 -2.69
C THR A 280 9.11 -11.46 -3.27
N PHE A 281 9.96 -10.44 -3.41
CA PHE A 281 9.55 -9.17 -4.03
C PHE A 281 9.07 -9.36 -5.47
N SER A 282 9.76 -10.21 -6.23
CA SER A 282 9.40 -10.51 -7.62
C SER A 282 8.06 -11.22 -7.72
N ILE A 283 7.79 -12.21 -6.86
CA ILE A 283 6.49 -12.89 -6.83
C ILE A 283 5.37 -11.91 -6.51
N ASN A 284 5.58 -11.01 -5.54
CA ASN A 284 4.56 -10.05 -5.12
C ASN A 284 4.25 -9.03 -6.24
N ILE A 285 5.27 -8.45 -6.86
CA ILE A 285 5.06 -7.40 -7.87
C ILE A 285 4.48 -7.95 -9.19
N LEU A 286 4.79 -9.21 -9.53
CA LEU A 286 4.19 -9.88 -10.70
C LEU A 286 2.71 -10.19 -10.50
N ARG A 287 2.23 -10.37 -9.25
CA ARG A 287 0.78 -10.47 -8.98
C ARG A 287 0.06 -9.15 -9.26
N GLU A 288 0.78 -8.04 -9.21
CA GLU A 288 0.29 -6.70 -9.57
C GLU A 288 0.49 -6.39 -11.06
N TYR A 289 0.88 -7.39 -11.87
CA TYR A 289 1.14 -7.28 -13.31
C TYR A 289 2.24 -6.27 -13.70
N ASN A 290 3.19 -6.03 -12.80
CA ASN A 290 4.28 -5.09 -13.03
C ASN A 290 5.61 -5.85 -13.25
N ASP A 291 5.78 -6.35 -14.47
CA ASP A 291 6.98 -7.07 -14.90
C ASP A 291 8.18 -6.13 -15.15
N ASP A 292 7.92 -4.89 -15.53
CA ASP A 292 8.92 -3.82 -15.66
C ASP A 292 9.70 -3.57 -14.35
N ALA A 293 9.03 -3.59 -13.19
CA ALA A 293 9.70 -3.53 -11.89
C ALA A 293 10.64 -4.73 -11.65
N VAL A 294 10.25 -5.94 -12.06
CA VAL A 294 11.11 -7.13 -11.96
C VAL A 294 12.32 -7.02 -12.89
N LEU A 295 12.14 -6.50 -14.10
CA LEU A 295 13.25 -6.24 -15.02
C LEU A 295 14.25 -5.24 -14.42
N ARG A 296 13.77 -4.17 -13.78
CA ARG A 296 14.64 -3.24 -13.03
C ARG A 296 15.37 -3.95 -11.88
N LEU A 297 14.69 -4.82 -11.13
CA LEU A 297 15.34 -5.59 -10.07
C LEU A 297 16.44 -6.50 -10.63
N LEU A 298 16.20 -7.18 -11.75
CA LEU A 298 17.21 -7.99 -12.44
C LEU A 298 18.43 -7.13 -12.84
N GLN A 299 18.22 -5.91 -13.34
CA GLN A 299 19.30 -4.98 -13.64
C GLN A 299 20.09 -4.59 -12.38
N SER A 300 19.40 -4.30 -11.26
CA SER A 300 20.06 -4.01 -9.98
C SER A 300 20.88 -5.20 -9.49
N LEU A 301 20.34 -6.42 -9.53
CA LEU A 301 21.06 -7.64 -9.11
C LEU A 301 22.32 -7.86 -9.96
N LEU A 302 22.27 -7.60 -11.27
CA LEU A 302 23.45 -7.63 -12.13
C LEU A 302 24.46 -6.53 -11.77
N LYS A 303 24.00 -5.28 -11.56
CA LYS A 303 24.86 -4.14 -11.15
C LYS A 303 25.68 -4.49 -9.90
N TYR A 304 25.05 -5.13 -8.92
CA TYR A 304 25.68 -5.51 -7.64
C TYR A 304 26.22 -6.95 -7.60
N LYS A 305 26.36 -7.62 -8.77
CA LYS A 305 26.95 -8.97 -8.90
C LYS A 305 26.24 -10.06 -8.08
N MET A 306 24.94 -9.93 -7.84
CA MET A 306 24.10 -10.88 -7.10
C MET A 306 23.56 -11.99 -8.01
N MET A 307 24.47 -12.79 -8.59
CA MET A 307 24.14 -13.74 -9.66
C MET A 307 23.22 -14.88 -9.20
N SER A 308 23.37 -15.39 -7.98
CA SER A 308 22.51 -16.47 -7.48
C SER A 308 21.05 -16.03 -7.38
N GLU A 309 20.83 -14.80 -6.92
CA GLU A 309 19.51 -14.21 -6.76
C GLU A 309 18.93 -13.82 -8.11
N TYR A 310 19.77 -13.30 -9.01
CA TYR A 310 19.41 -12.99 -10.39
C TYR A 310 18.79 -14.21 -11.08
N VAL A 311 19.44 -15.38 -11.00
CA VAL A 311 18.93 -16.62 -11.60
C VAL A 311 17.57 -17.01 -11.02
N LYS A 312 17.40 -16.94 -9.69
CA LYS A 312 16.13 -17.24 -9.03
C LYS A 312 15.01 -16.29 -9.48
N VAL A 313 15.28 -14.99 -9.55
CA VAL A 313 14.31 -13.99 -10.02
C VAL A 313 13.97 -14.20 -11.50
N LEU A 314 14.96 -14.52 -12.33
CA LEU A 314 14.76 -14.78 -13.75
C LEU A 314 13.86 -16.00 -13.98
N GLN A 315 14.05 -17.08 -13.21
CA GLN A 315 13.18 -18.25 -13.24
C GLN A 315 11.73 -17.93 -12.85
N VAL A 316 11.53 -17.06 -11.85
CA VAL A 316 10.19 -16.57 -11.46
C VAL A 316 9.55 -15.78 -12.60
N LEU A 317 10.29 -14.85 -13.21
CA LEU A 317 9.81 -14.06 -14.33
C LEU A 317 9.47 -14.93 -15.54
N PHE A 318 10.33 -15.90 -15.88
CA PHE A 318 10.08 -16.84 -16.96
C PHE A 318 8.81 -17.66 -16.72
N GLY A 319 8.63 -18.21 -15.51
CA GLY A 319 7.40 -18.91 -15.14
C GLY A 319 6.15 -18.03 -15.19
N TYR A 320 6.27 -16.74 -14.89
CA TYR A 320 5.18 -15.78 -15.09
C TYR A 320 4.85 -15.57 -16.57
N LYS A 321 5.87 -15.33 -17.42
CA LYS A 321 5.68 -15.15 -18.87
C LYS A 321 5.09 -16.39 -19.54
N LEU A 322 5.53 -17.60 -19.15
CA LEU A 322 4.96 -18.86 -19.60
C LEU A 322 3.47 -18.99 -19.27
N ARG A 323 3.08 -18.69 -18.02
CA ARG A 323 1.67 -18.74 -17.59
C ARG A 323 0.79 -17.76 -18.38
N ASN A 324 1.34 -16.60 -18.72
CA ASN A 324 0.65 -15.60 -19.53
C ASN A 324 0.72 -15.86 -21.04
N ARG A 325 1.33 -16.99 -21.47
CA ARG A 325 1.56 -17.35 -22.88
C ARG A 325 2.33 -16.27 -23.67
N ASP A 326 3.18 -15.49 -22.99
CA ASP A 326 4.01 -14.46 -23.63
C ASP A 326 5.27 -15.10 -24.24
N LEU A 327 5.13 -15.62 -25.46
CA LEU A 327 6.21 -16.26 -26.22
C LEU A 327 7.38 -15.31 -26.50
N ARG A 328 7.08 -14.03 -26.78
CA ARG A 328 8.10 -13.03 -27.05
C ARG A 328 8.96 -12.80 -25.80
N GLY A 329 8.31 -12.58 -24.66
CA GLY A 329 9.01 -12.42 -23.37
C GLY A 329 9.82 -13.67 -22.99
N CYS A 330 9.29 -14.87 -23.24
CA CYS A 330 10.03 -16.12 -23.02
C CYS A 330 11.28 -16.20 -23.92
N ARG A 331 11.17 -15.87 -25.20
CA ARG A 331 12.29 -15.86 -26.15
C ARG A 331 13.38 -14.87 -25.73
N GLU A 332 12.99 -13.65 -25.33
CA GLU A 332 13.93 -12.63 -24.86
C GLU A 332 14.69 -13.08 -23.61
N ILE A 333 14.01 -13.76 -22.67
CA ILE A 333 14.67 -14.33 -21.48
C ILE A 333 15.66 -15.43 -21.85
N ILE A 334 15.35 -16.31 -22.81
CA ILE A 334 16.26 -17.37 -23.26
C ILE A 334 17.50 -16.77 -23.91
N LEU A 335 17.34 -15.80 -24.81
CA LEU A 335 18.46 -15.09 -25.44
C LEU A 335 19.36 -14.41 -24.40
N ASN A 336 18.76 -13.86 -23.34
CA ASN A 336 19.52 -13.28 -22.23
C ASN A 336 20.30 -14.34 -21.45
N CYS A 337 19.68 -15.50 -21.18
CA CYS A 337 20.35 -16.63 -20.54
C CYS A 337 21.57 -17.09 -21.35
N GLU A 338 21.42 -17.25 -22.68
CA GLU A 338 22.53 -17.60 -23.59
C GLU A 338 23.66 -16.58 -23.54
N ALA A 339 23.34 -15.28 -23.60
CA ALA A 339 24.33 -14.21 -23.54
C ALA A 339 25.12 -14.17 -22.22
N LEU A 340 24.49 -14.57 -21.11
CA LEU A 340 25.10 -14.63 -19.78
C LEU A 340 25.67 -16.00 -19.42
N GLY A 341 25.54 -17.01 -20.29
CA GLY A 341 25.99 -18.39 -20.02
C GLY A 341 25.18 -19.08 -18.91
N LEU A 342 23.91 -18.72 -18.75
CA LEU A 342 23.00 -19.27 -17.75
C LEU A 342 22.10 -20.33 -18.39
N SER A 343 21.71 -21.34 -17.62
CA SER A 343 20.73 -22.34 -18.04
C SER A 343 19.47 -22.27 -17.18
N LEU A 344 18.31 -22.36 -17.83
CA LEU A 344 17.02 -22.48 -17.16
C LEU A 344 16.77 -23.94 -16.74
N PRO A 345 16.03 -24.18 -15.65
CA PRO A 345 15.61 -25.52 -15.25
C PRO A 345 14.89 -26.28 -16.39
N ALA A 346 15.20 -27.56 -16.54
CA ALA A 346 14.68 -28.41 -17.62
C ALA A 346 13.14 -28.48 -17.64
N ASN A 347 12.49 -28.40 -16.48
CA ASN A 347 11.03 -28.35 -16.39
C ASN A 347 10.44 -27.10 -17.06
N GLN A 348 11.07 -25.94 -16.90
CA GLN A 348 10.64 -24.68 -17.53
C GLN A 348 10.92 -24.69 -19.04
N GLN A 349 12.07 -25.24 -19.45
CA GLN A 349 12.38 -25.45 -20.88
C GLN A 349 11.36 -26.37 -21.56
N GLY A 350 11.00 -27.47 -20.91
CA GLY A 350 9.97 -28.39 -21.42
C GLY A 350 8.59 -27.73 -21.55
N GLN A 351 8.19 -26.89 -20.59
CA GLN A 351 6.94 -26.12 -20.67
C GLN A 351 6.95 -25.13 -21.83
N TYR A 352 8.08 -24.45 -22.06
CA TYR A 352 8.24 -23.54 -23.19
C TYR A 352 8.13 -24.26 -24.54
N ILE A 353 8.77 -25.43 -24.68
CA ILE A 353 8.68 -26.24 -25.90
C ILE A 353 7.23 -26.68 -26.15
N ARG A 354 6.51 -27.14 -25.13
CA ARG A 354 5.08 -27.48 -25.25
C ARG A 354 4.26 -26.27 -25.74
N LEU A 355 4.48 -25.10 -25.16
CA LEU A 355 3.81 -23.87 -25.57
C LEU A 355 4.10 -23.51 -27.04
N LEU A 356 5.30 -23.77 -27.56
CA LEU A 356 5.65 -23.57 -28.97
C LEU A 356 4.97 -24.58 -29.91
N ILE A 357 4.78 -25.82 -29.47
CA ILE A 357 4.09 -26.86 -30.23
C ILE A 357 2.58 -26.57 -30.26
N ASP A 358 1.99 -26.26 -29.11
CA ASP A 358 0.55 -26.04 -28.96
C ASP A 358 0.07 -24.78 -29.70
N ASN A 359 0.86 -23.70 -29.71
CA ASN A 359 0.48 -22.48 -30.44
C ASN A 359 0.48 -22.68 -31.96
N LYS A 360 1.27 -23.62 -32.50
CA LYS A 360 1.25 -23.96 -33.93
C LYS A 360 -0.03 -24.68 -34.36
N LEU A 361 -0.78 -25.26 -33.43
CA LEU A 361 -2.06 -25.93 -33.69
C LEU A 361 -3.25 -24.95 -33.74
N THR A 362 -3.05 -23.68 -33.34
CA THR A 362 -4.09 -22.63 -33.34
C THR A 362 -4.07 -21.71 -34.56
N ASP A 363 -3.20 -21.96 -35.55
CA ASP A 363 -3.15 -21.22 -36.81
C ASP A 363 -4.17 -21.71 -37.86
N GLU A 364 -5.08 -22.63 -37.51
CA GLU A 364 -6.28 -22.86 -38.30
C GLU A 364 -7.25 -21.69 -38.07
N LYS A 365 -7.29 -20.77 -39.04
CA LYS A 365 -8.26 -19.68 -39.15
C LYS A 365 -9.63 -20.15 -38.65
N PRO A 366 -10.26 -19.49 -37.66
CA PRO A 366 -11.68 -19.74 -37.41
C PRO A 366 -12.42 -19.33 -38.67
N THR A 367 -12.95 -20.32 -39.39
CA THR A 367 -13.90 -20.07 -40.47
C THR A 367 -15.08 -19.35 -39.82
N PRO A 368 -15.51 -18.19 -40.33
CA PRO A 368 -16.64 -17.49 -39.73
C PRO A 368 -17.88 -18.37 -39.88
N MET A 369 -18.33 -18.98 -38.78
CA MET A 369 -19.65 -19.57 -38.72
C MET A 369 -20.65 -18.45 -39.00
N LYS A 370 -21.31 -18.51 -40.16
CA LYS A 370 -22.49 -17.71 -40.46
C LYS A 370 -23.51 -17.97 -39.36
N ILE A 371 -23.68 -17.00 -38.46
CA ILE A 371 -24.83 -16.97 -37.55
C ILE A 371 -26.04 -16.70 -38.45
N VAL A 372 -26.81 -17.74 -38.73
CA VAL A 372 -28.18 -17.61 -39.24
C VAL A 372 -28.99 -17.00 -38.11
N SER A 373 -29.31 -15.72 -38.24
CA SER A 373 -30.26 -15.02 -37.39
C SER A 373 -31.62 -15.72 -37.47
N LYS A 374 -32.00 -16.43 -36.40
CA LYS A 374 -33.40 -16.79 -36.17
C LYS A 374 -34.07 -15.61 -35.48
N ASP A 375 -34.99 -14.98 -36.22
CA ASP A 375 -35.90 -13.97 -35.73
C ASP A 375 -36.66 -14.47 -34.50
N PHE A 376 -36.40 -13.84 -33.34
CA PHE A 376 -37.27 -13.94 -32.18
C PHE A 376 -38.32 -12.82 -32.29
N LYS A 377 -39.54 -13.20 -32.71
CA LYS A 377 -40.74 -12.37 -32.54
C LYS A 377 -41.12 -12.33 -31.06
N LEU A 378 -41.07 -11.15 -30.44
CA LEU A 378 -41.81 -10.90 -29.20
C LEU A 378 -43.30 -10.79 -29.54
N LYS A 379 -44.14 -11.54 -28.83
CA LYS A 379 -45.57 -11.24 -28.66
C LYS A 379 -45.73 -10.41 -27.40
N PHE A 380 -46.47 -9.31 -27.51
CA PHE A 380 -46.88 -8.42 -26.42
C PHE A 380 -47.82 -9.13 -25.45
#